data_AF-T0Z224-F1
#
_entry.id   AF-T0Z224-F1
#
_cell.length_a   1.000
_cell.length_b   1.000
_cell.length_c   1.000
_cell.angle_alpha   90.00
_cell.angle_beta   90.00
_cell.angle_gamma   90.00
#
_symmetry.space_group_name_H-M   'P 1'
#
loop_
_entity.id
_entity.type
_entity.pdbx_description
1 polymer ?
#
loop_
_entity_poly.entity_id
_entity_poly.type
_entity_poly.pdbx_seq_one_letter_code
_entity_poly.pdbx_strand_id
1 'polypeptide(L)'
;WNTPDLLRHWREAWASLANVRLAECGHDVRIDHRSYKALKLDLKPQVKLGGCVHRREAEGAETDLGTADNETLTINGAKIIASPGLALAAITVQQSVFTERDIARFLHGHTIDADQFQNALTAVKASPLLVDLGRDDRGETRYTTRKMLALERGLATTALTL
;
A
#
# COMPACT_ATOMS: atom_id res chain seq x y z
N TRP A 1 -8.14 -1.32 31.17
CA TRP A 1 -7.81 -2.43 30.24
C TRP A 1 -8.21 -2.14 28.80
N ASN A 2 -9.16 -1.23 28.51
CA ASN A 2 -9.54 -0.87 27.14
C ASN A 2 -9.21 0.60 26.79
N THR A 3 -7.98 1.04 27.07
CA THR A 3 -7.55 2.40 26.71
C THR A 3 -6.93 2.41 25.31
N PRO A 4 -7.13 3.49 24.52
CA PRO A 4 -6.53 3.61 23.20
C PRO A 4 -5.00 3.50 23.19
N ASP A 5 -4.33 3.97 24.25
CA ASP A 5 -2.88 3.86 24.41
C ASP A 5 -2.41 2.41 24.53
N LEU A 6 -3.11 1.60 25.32
CA LEU A 6 -2.78 0.20 25.51
C LEU A 6 -2.98 -0.59 24.21
N LEU A 7 -4.04 -0.29 23.45
CA LEU A 7 -4.26 -0.88 22.14
C LEU A 7 -3.16 -0.52 21.14
N ARG A 8 -2.72 0.75 21.11
CA ARG A 8 -1.60 1.18 20.25
C ARG A 8 -0.31 0.43 20.59
N HIS A 9 -0.01 0.32 21.87
CA HIS A 9 1.16 -0.42 22.36
C HIS A 9 1.12 -1.89 21.91
N TRP A 10 -0.01 -2.58 22.06
CA TRP A 10 -0.13 -3.97 21.60
C TRP A 10 0.00 -4.12 20.09
N ARG A 11 -0.57 -3.21 19.30
CA ARG A 11 -0.43 -3.25 17.83
C ARG A 11 1.01 -3.04 17.39
N GLU A 12 1.73 -2.13 18.05
CA GLU A 12 3.15 -1.89 17.79
C GLU A 12 4.00 -3.11 18.17
N ALA A 13 3.83 -3.64 19.39
CA ALA A 13 4.56 -4.80 19.87
C ALA A 13 4.34 -6.03 18.98
N TRP A 14 3.08 -6.27 18.59
CA TRP A 14 2.74 -7.36 17.69
C TRP A 14 3.37 -7.20 16.30
N ALA A 15 3.26 -6.01 15.69
CA ALA A 15 3.86 -5.75 14.38
C ALA A 15 5.39 -5.90 14.41
N SER A 16 6.04 -5.44 15.47
CA SER A 16 7.49 -5.61 15.68
C SER A 16 7.87 -7.09 15.72
N LEU A 17 7.22 -7.89 16.56
CA LEU A 17 7.49 -9.33 16.66
C LEU A 17 7.21 -10.07 15.35
N ALA A 18 6.08 -9.77 14.71
CA ALA A 18 5.70 -10.40 13.44
C ALA A 18 6.72 -10.10 12.33
N ASN A 19 7.20 -8.85 12.23
CA ASN A 19 8.19 -8.47 11.23
C ASN A 19 9.54 -9.18 11.43
N VAL A 20 9.97 -9.39 12.69
CA VAL A 20 11.16 -10.21 12.98
C VAL A 20 10.99 -11.62 12.43
N ARG A 21 9.84 -12.26 12.71
CA ARG A 21 9.57 -13.62 12.22
C ARG A 21 9.43 -13.70 10.70
N LEU A 22 8.79 -12.72 10.08
CA LEU A 22 8.70 -12.62 8.61
C LEU A 22 10.09 -12.57 7.98
N ALA A 23 10.98 -11.73 8.52
CA ALA A 23 12.36 -11.61 8.04
C ALA A 23 13.16 -12.91 8.25
N GLU A 24 13.06 -13.56 9.42
CA GLU A 24 13.70 -14.86 9.69
C GLU A 24 13.25 -15.96 8.71
N CYS A 25 11.99 -15.91 8.26
CA CYS A 25 11.44 -16.81 7.25
C CYS A 25 11.74 -16.39 5.80
N GLY A 26 12.47 -15.30 5.58
CA GLY A 26 12.83 -14.82 4.25
C GLY A 26 11.69 -14.09 3.51
N HIS A 27 10.68 -13.59 4.22
CA HIS A 27 9.61 -12.77 3.63
C HIS A 27 9.97 -11.28 3.67
N ASP A 28 10.00 -10.61 2.51
CA ASP A 28 10.26 -9.16 2.42
C ASP A 28 9.05 -8.29 2.81
N VAL A 29 7.89 -8.90 3.06
CA VAL A 29 6.69 -8.17 3.50
C VAL A 29 6.82 -7.69 4.93
N ARG A 30 6.30 -6.49 5.20
CA ARG A 30 6.30 -5.84 6.50
C ARG A 30 4.90 -5.40 6.89
N ILE A 31 4.65 -5.46 8.18
CA ILE A 31 3.43 -5.02 8.83
C ILE A 31 3.73 -3.67 9.49
N ASP A 32 2.98 -2.64 9.09
CA ASP A 32 2.99 -1.34 9.74
C ASP A 32 1.66 -1.13 10.48
N HIS A 33 1.75 -0.82 11.78
CA HIS A 33 0.59 -0.66 12.63
C HIS A 33 -0.05 0.73 12.53
N ARG A 34 0.66 1.70 11.95
CA ARG A 34 0.28 3.12 11.88
C ARG A 34 -0.85 3.32 10.89
N SER A 35 -1.72 4.28 11.16
CA SER A 35 -2.76 4.68 10.21
C SER A 35 -2.16 5.45 9.04
N TYR A 36 -2.90 5.56 7.93
CA TYR A 36 -2.55 6.44 6.81
C TYR A 36 -2.26 7.87 7.28
N LYS A 37 -3.07 8.41 8.20
CA LYS A 37 -2.81 9.72 8.82
C LYS A 37 -1.46 9.80 9.52
N ALA A 38 -1.09 8.80 10.32
CA ALA A 38 0.21 8.76 11.00
C ALA A 38 1.39 8.56 10.02
N LEU A 39 1.15 7.89 8.89
CA LEU A 39 2.09 7.76 7.78
C LEU A 39 2.13 8.99 6.86
N LYS A 40 1.30 10.01 7.12
CA LYS A 40 1.10 11.19 6.27
C LYS A 40 0.67 10.84 4.84
N LEU A 41 -0.09 9.76 4.70
CA LEU A 41 -0.75 9.37 3.47
C LEU A 41 -2.15 9.97 3.48
N ASP A 42 -2.42 10.88 2.56
CA ASP A 42 -3.73 11.52 2.41
C ASP A 42 -4.72 10.61 1.64
N LEU A 43 -4.83 9.35 2.05
CA LEU A 43 -5.79 8.39 1.52
C LEU A 43 -6.90 8.16 2.56
N LYS A 44 -8.14 8.07 2.09
CA LYS A 44 -9.26 7.64 2.92
C LYS A 44 -9.11 6.14 3.22
N PRO A 45 -9.25 5.70 4.48
CA PRO A 45 -9.26 4.27 4.79
C PRO A 45 -10.49 3.61 4.18
N GLN A 46 -10.33 2.41 3.65
CA GLN A 46 -11.43 1.61 3.10
C GLN A 46 -12.35 1.11 4.22
N VAL A 47 -13.63 0.92 3.89
CA VAL A 47 -14.62 0.37 4.81
C VAL A 47 -14.69 -1.14 4.60
N LYS A 48 -14.80 -1.91 5.70
CA LYS A 48 -14.97 -3.35 5.57
C LYS A 48 -16.39 -3.65 5.09
N LEU A 49 -16.52 -4.01 3.82
CA LEU A 49 -17.75 -4.58 3.28
C LEU A 49 -17.92 -6.02 3.80
N GLY A 50 -19.10 -6.28 4.38
CA GLY A 50 -19.50 -7.60 4.87
C GLY A 50 -20.16 -8.43 3.77
N GLY A 51 -20.20 -9.76 3.92
CA GLY A 51 -20.78 -10.65 2.91
C GLY A 51 -22.26 -10.38 2.59
N CYS A 52 -23.02 -9.82 3.53
CA CYS A 52 -24.41 -9.41 3.29
C CYS A 52 -24.50 -8.21 2.33
N VAL A 53 -23.59 -7.24 2.44
CA VAL A 53 -23.54 -6.08 1.53
C VAL A 53 -23.28 -6.54 0.10
N HIS A 54 -22.22 -7.33 -0.09
CA HIS A 54 -21.88 -7.87 -1.41
C HIS A 54 -23.01 -8.69 -2.05
N ARG A 55 -23.73 -9.50 -1.27
CA ARG A 55 -24.86 -10.28 -1.79
C ARG A 55 -25.99 -9.39 -2.29
N ARG A 56 -26.37 -8.39 -1.51
CA ARG A 56 -27.45 -7.44 -1.87
C ARG A 56 -27.08 -6.64 -3.12
N GLU A 57 -25.83 -6.21 -3.23
CA GLU A 57 -25.33 -5.47 -4.39
C GLU A 57 -25.25 -6.35 -5.64
N ALA A 58 -24.88 -7.62 -5.51
CA ALA A 58 -24.93 -8.58 -6.62
C ALA A 58 -26.37 -8.83 -7.13
N GLU A 59 -27.37 -8.64 -6.26
CA GLU A 59 -28.80 -8.69 -6.60
C GLU A 59 -29.33 -7.33 -7.13
N GLY A 60 -28.47 -6.33 -7.28
CA GLY A 60 -28.79 -5.00 -7.82
C GLY A 60 -29.30 -3.99 -6.79
N ALA A 61 -29.27 -4.31 -5.48
CA ALA A 61 -29.65 -3.37 -4.44
C ALA A 61 -28.48 -2.46 -4.05
N GLU A 62 -28.72 -1.15 -3.98
CA GLU A 62 -27.77 -0.20 -3.43
C GLU A 62 -27.73 -0.29 -1.90
N THR A 63 -26.54 -0.18 -1.30
CA THR A 63 -26.37 -0.16 0.15
C THR A 63 -25.56 1.06 0.59
N ASP A 64 -25.93 1.66 1.72
CA ASP A 64 -25.21 2.83 2.26
C ASP A 64 -23.71 2.56 2.45
N LEU A 65 -23.34 1.33 2.83
CA LEU A 65 -21.94 0.93 3.03
C LEU A 65 -21.18 0.83 1.71
N GLY A 66 -21.79 0.28 0.65
CA GLY A 66 -21.17 0.23 -0.67
C GLY A 66 -21.09 1.61 -1.32
N THR A 67 -22.09 2.46 -1.15
CA THR A 67 -22.04 3.85 -1.62
C THR A 67 -20.88 4.61 -0.95
N ALA A 68 -20.67 4.44 0.36
CA ALA A 68 -19.54 5.04 1.07
C ALA A 68 -18.17 4.47 0.65
N ASP A 69 -18.10 3.17 0.33
CA ASP A 69 -16.87 2.56 -0.21
C ASP A 69 -16.57 3.09 -1.62
N ASN A 70 -17.59 3.20 -2.48
CA ASN A 70 -17.46 3.76 -3.83
C ASN A 70 -16.99 5.22 -3.80
N GLU A 71 -17.50 6.04 -2.88
CA GLU A 71 -17.01 7.41 -2.67
C GLU A 71 -15.54 7.40 -2.24
N THR A 72 -15.16 6.47 -1.36
CA THR A 72 -13.78 6.31 -0.90
C THR A 72 -12.84 5.91 -2.04
N LEU A 73 -13.23 4.95 -2.88
CA LEU A 73 -12.48 4.53 -4.07
C LEU A 73 -12.34 5.69 -5.06
N THR A 74 -13.42 6.40 -5.35
CA THR A 74 -13.42 7.55 -6.26
C THR A 74 -12.44 8.63 -5.80
N ILE A 75 -12.48 8.98 -4.51
CA ILE A 75 -11.60 10.00 -3.94
C ILE A 75 -10.14 9.54 -3.92
N ASN A 76 -9.88 8.31 -3.48
CA ASN A 76 -8.53 7.77 -3.43
C ASN A 76 -7.90 7.70 -4.83
N GLY A 77 -8.65 7.22 -5.82
CA GLY A 77 -8.19 7.13 -7.20
C GLY A 77 -7.84 8.50 -7.77
N ALA A 78 -8.69 9.50 -7.55
CA ALA A 78 -8.41 10.88 -7.96
C ALA A 78 -7.13 11.44 -7.29
N LYS A 79 -6.94 11.19 -6.00
CA LYS A 79 -5.73 11.61 -5.28
C LYS A 79 -4.47 10.91 -5.78
N ILE A 80 -4.55 9.61 -6.09
CA ILE A 80 -3.42 8.86 -6.62
C ILE A 80 -3.05 9.35 -8.02
N ILE A 81 -4.03 9.61 -8.89
CA ILE A 81 -3.78 10.18 -10.23
C ILE A 81 -3.07 11.54 -10.10
N ALA A 82 -3.57 12.41 -9.22
CA ALA A 82 -2.98 13.73 -9.00
C ALA A 82 -1.61 13.68 -8.29
N SER A 83 -1.38 12.66 -7.46
CA SER A 83 -0.16 12.52 -6.65
C SER A 83 0.25 11.05 -6.53
N PRO A 84 0.89 10.48 -7.56
CA PRO A 84 1.20 9.04 -7.62
C PRO A 84 2.15 8.57 -6.53
N GLY A 85 2.90 9.49 -5.93
CA GLY A 85 3.75 9.24 -4.76
C GLY A 85 2.97 8.68 -3.56
N LEU A 86 1.66 8.92 -3.44
CA LEU A 86 0.82 8.35 -2.39
C LEU A 86 0.75 6.82 -2.48
N ALA A 87 0.50 6.29 -3.68
CA ALA A 87 0.46 4.85 -3.91
C ALA A 87 1.84 4.22 -3.68
N LEU A 88 2.89 4.83 -4.22
CA LEU A 88 4.26 4.35 -4.05
C LEU A 88 4.70 4.36 -2.58
N ALA A 89 4.36 5.40 -1.84
CA ALA A 89 4.64 5.47 -0.42
C ALA A 89 3.86 4.41 0.36
N ALA A 90 2.59 4.19 0.05
CA ALA A 90 1.76 3.17 0.69
C ALA A 90 2.29 1.74 0.45
N ILE A 91 2.68 1.42 -0.79
CA ILE A 91 3.30 0.12 -1.12
C ILE A 91 4.66 -0.03 -0.40
N THR A 92 5.48 1.02 -0.41
CA THR A 92 6.83 1.01 0.21
C THR A 92 6.78 0.78 1.72
N VAL A 93 5.68 1.13 2.39
CA VAL A 93 5.50 0.84 3.82
C VAL A 93 5.49 -0.67 4.09
N GLN A 94 4.98 -1.47 3.15
CA GLN A 94 4.84 -2.91 3.31
C GLN A 94 5.92 -3.73 2.61
N GLN A 95 6.60 -3.18 1.60
CA GLN A 95 7.57 -3.92 0.78
C GLN A 95 8.72 -3.00 0.32
N SER A 96 9.97 -3.49 0.35
CA SER A 96 11.14 -2.74 -0.15
C SER A 96 11.20 -2.77 -1.68
N VAL A 97 10.88 -3.95 -2.22
CA VAL A 97 10.84 -4.25 -3.65
C VAL A 97 9.48 -4.84 -3.99
N PHE A 98 8.85 -4.33 -5.05
CA PHE A 98 7.50 -4.71 -5.46
C PHE A 98 7.40 -4.86 -6.96
N THR A 99 6.33 -5.50 -7.45
CA THR A 99 6.18 -5.83 -8.88
C THR A 99 5.07 -5.01 -9.53
N GLU A 100 4.93 -5.11 -10.86
CA GLU A 100 3.77 -4.51 -11.54
C GLU A 100 2.45 -5.04 -10.98
N ARG A 101 2.42 -6.33 -10.61
CA ARG A 101 1.24 -6.96 -10.01
C ARG A 101 0.90 -6.36 -8.66
N ASP A 102 1.89 -6.00 -7.85
CA ASP A 102 1.66 -5.37 -6.55
C ASP A 102 1.11 -3.95 -6.72
N ILE A 103 1.64 -3.18 -7.68
CA ILE A 103 1.09 -1.87 -8.06
C ILE A 103 -0.37 -2.02 -8.51
N ALA A 104 -0.64 -2.93 -9.44
CA ALA A 104 -1.99 -3.18 -9.94
C ALA A 104 -2.95 -3.62 -8.82
N ARG A 105 -2.52 -4.52 -7.93
CA ARG A 105 -3.34 -4.96 -6.79
C ARG A 105 -3.67 -3.81 -5.85
N PHE A 106 -2.69 -2.94 -5.56
CA PHE A 106 -2.92 -1.76 -4.74
C PHE A 106 -3.94 -0.83 -5.41
N LEU A 107 -3.73 -0.49 -6.68
CA LEU A 107 -4.60 0.42 -7.42
C LEU A 107 -6.02 -0.11 -7.57
N HIS A 108 -6.19 -1.41 -7.81
CA HIS A 108 -7.52 -2.03 -7.90
C HIS A 108 -8.33 -1.82 -6.61
N GLY A 109 -7.69 -1.80 -5.44
CA GLY A 109 -8.36 -1.48 -4.18
C GLY A 109 -8.58 0.01 -3.93
N HIS A 110 -8.07 0.90 -4.76
CA HIS A 110 -8.11 2.35 -4.53
C HIS A 110 -8.72 3.12 -5.70
N THR A 111 -9.34 2.44 -6.65
CA THR A 111 -10.00 3.04 -7.81
C THR A 111 -11.38 2.43 -8.00
N ILE A 112 -12.32 3.23 -8.50
CA ILE A 112 -13.73 2.82 -8.61
C ILE A 112 -14.03 1.98 -9.86
N ASP A 113 -13.36 2.26 -10.98
CA ASP A 113 -13.63 1.63 -12.26
C ASP A 113 -12.35 1.44 -13.10
N ALA A 114 -12.53 0.85 -14.29
CA ALA A 114 -11.43 0.56 -15.21
C ALA A 114 -10.72 1.82 -15.72
N ASP A 115 -11.46 2.91 -15.97
CA ASP A 115 -10.90 4.15 -16.49
C ASP A 115 -10.04 4.83 -15.41
N GLN A 116 -10.55 4.94 -14.19
CA GLN A 116 -9.80 5.49 -13.07
C GLN A 116 -8.59 4.61 -12.73
N PHE A 117 -8.73 3.28 -12.80
CA PHE A 117 -7.62 2.34 -12.65
C PHE A 117 -6.52 2.58 -13.69
N GLN A 118 -6.88 2.66 -14.97
CA GLN A 118 -5.90 2.83 -16.05
C GLN A 118 -5.18 4.17 -15.96
N ASN A 119 -5.91 5.23 -15.59
CA ASN A 119 -5.34 6.55 -15.36
C ASN A 119 -4.38 6.55 -14.16
N ALA A 120 -4.75 5.91 -13.05
CA ALA A 120 -3.90 5.80 -11.87
C ALA A 120 -2.64 4.97 -12.16
N LEU A 121 -2.77 3.86 -12.88
CA LEU A 121 -1.65 3.01 -13.28
C LEU A 121 -0.68 3.78 -14.17
N THR A 122 -1.18 4.48 -15.18
CA THR A 122 -0.38 5.32 -16.07
C THR A 122 0.38 6.38 -15.28
N ALA A 123 -0.28 7.08 -14.35
CA ALA A 123 0.33 8.11 -13.53
C ALA A 123 1.41 7.56 -12.58
N VAL A 124 1.16 6.39 -11.94
CA VAL A 124 2.14 5.72 -11.07
C VAL A 124 3.35 5.23 -11.85
N LYS A 125 3.15 4.62 -13.02
CA LYS A 125 4.24 4.13 -13.87
C LYS A 125 5.09 5.25 -14.47
N ALA A 126 4.48 6.40 -14.77
CA ALA A 126 5.19 7.60 -15.20
C ALA A 126 5.82 8.39 -14.05
N SER A 127 5.57 8.02 -12.79
CA SER A 127 6.06 8.77 -11.64
C SER A 127 7.57 8.73 -11.60
N PRO A 128 8.25 9.88 -11.46
CA PRO A 128 9.68 9.87 -11.23
C PRO A 128 10.03 9.21 -9.90
N LEU A 129 9.12 9.02 -8.94
CA LEU A 129 9.49 8.37 -7.68
C LEU A 129 9.68 6.85 -7.81
N LEU A 130 9.14 6.23 -8.86
CA LEU A 130 9.29 4.82 -9.18
C LEU A 130 10.67 4.58 -9.81
N VAL A 131 11.35 3.53 -9.35
CA VAL A 131 12.65 3.11 -9.89
C VAL A 131 12.53 1.67 -10.36
N ASP A 132 12.87 1.42 -11.61
CA ASP A 132 12.98 0.08 -12.20
C ASP A 132 14.33 -0.54 -11.81
N LEU A 133 14.29 -1.72 -11.21
CA LEU A 133 15.47 -2.50 -10.79
C LEU A 133 15.86 -3.58 -11.82
N GLY A 134 15.12 -3.69 -12.92
CA GLY A 134 15.26 -4.74 -13.91
C GLY A 134 14.39 -5.96 -13.60
N ARG A 135 14.71 -7.07 -14.25
CA ARG A 135 13.98 -8.34 -14.09
C ARG A 135 14.71 -9.26 -13.12
N ASP A 136 13.94 -10.00 -12.33
CA ASP A 136 14.47 -11.06 -11.47
C ASP A 136 14.67 -12.38 -12.25
N ASP A 137 15.10 -13.43 -11.54
CA ASP A 137 15.34 -14.77 -12.09
C ASP A 137 14.08 -15.43 -12.67
N ARG A 138 12.89 -14.93 -12.32
CA ARG A 138 11.60 -15.39 -12.85
C ARG A 138 11.12 -14.56 -14.03
N GLY A 139 11.91 -13.55 -14.45
CA GLY A 139 11.59 -12.63 -15.52
C GLY A 139 10.58 -11.54 -15.14
N GLU A 140 10.25 -11.40 -13.85
CA GLU A 140 9.32 -10.38 -13.36
C GLU A 140 10.06 -9.06 -13.12
N THR A 141 9.52 -7.95 -13.62
CA THR A 141 10.12 -6.63 -13.39
C THR A 141 9.94 -6.22 -11.93
N ARG A 142 11.05 -5.84 -11.30
CA ARG A 142 11.13 -5.41 -9.91
C ARG A 142 11.25 -3.90 -9.85
N TYR A 143 10.52 -3.31 -8.92
CA TYR A 143 10.50 -1.88 -8.68
C TYR A 143 10.85 -1.58 -7.23
N THR A 144 11.37 -0.39 -7.01
CA THR A 144 11.44 0.23 -5.69
C THR A 144 11.10 1.72 -5.82
N THR A 145 11.18 2.47 -4.71
CA THR A 145 11.07 3.92 -4.74
C THR A 145 12.42 4.58 -4.57
N ARG A 146 12.59 5.80 -5.12
CA ARG A 146 13.82 6.57 -4.91
C ARG A 146 14.17 6.74 -3.43
N LYS A 147 13.16 6.90 -2.58
CA LYS A 147 13.34 7.02 -1.13
C LYS A 147 13.92 5.74 -0.53
N MET A 148 13.38 4.57 -0.88
CA MET A 148 13.88 3.29 -0.39
C MET A 148 15.31 3.04 -0.89
N LEU A 149 15.56 3.24 -2.19
CA LEU A 149 16.90 3.09 -2.75
C LEU A 149 17.94 4.00 -2.08
N ALA A 150 17.56 5.24 -1.76
CA ALA A 150 18.44 6.17 -1.04
C ALA A 150 18.74 5.69 0.39
N LEU A 151 17.75 5.13 1.09
CA LEU A 151 17.93 4.54 2.42
C LEU A 151 18.90 3.36 2.38
N GLU A 152 18.72 2.43 1.43
CA GLU A 152 19.59 1.26 1.28
C GLU A 152 21.03 1.65 0.95
N ARG A 153 21.23 2.62 0.04
CA ARG A 153 22.58 3.14 -0.27
C ARG A 153 23.25 3.74 0.96
N GLY A 154 22.51 4.52 1.77
CA GLY A 154 23.03 5.10 3.00
C GLY A 154 23.45 4.04 4.03
N LEU A 155 22.66 2.98 4.18
CA LEU A 155 23.00 1.85 5.05
C LEU A 155 24.24 1.10 4.56
N ALA A 156 24.34 0.84 3.25
CA ALA A 156 25.50 0.17 2.67
C ALA A 156 26.79 0.99 2.86
N THR A 157 26.74 2.32 2.67
CA THR A 157 27.89 3.20 2.95
C THR A 157 28.28 3.14 4.42
N THR A 158 27.32 3.19 5.35
CA THR A 158 27.59 3.14 6.79
C THR A 158 28.24 1.82 7.21
N ALA A 159 27.76 0.69 6.65
CA ALA A 159 28.31 -0.64 6.93
C ALA A 159 29.75 -0.82 6.41
N LEU A 160 30.12 -0.15 5.31
CA LEU A 160 31.48 -0.19 4.75
C LEU A 160 32.47 0.73 5.49
N THR A 161 31.97 1.68 6.28
CA THR A 161 32.80 2.59 7.09
C THR A 161 33.03 2.12 8.52
N LEU A 162 32.45 0.99 8.92
CA LEU A 162 32.66 0.31 10.20
C LEU A 162 33.70 -0.82 10.04
#